data_AF-A0A7G6TYM4-F1
#
_entry.id   AF-A0A7G6TYM4-F1
#
_cell.length_a   1.000
_cell.length_b   1.000
_cell.length_c   1.000
_cell.angle_alpha   90.00
_cell.angle_beta   90.00
_cell.angle_gamma   90.00
#
_symmetry.space_group_name_H-M   'P 1'
#
loop_
_entity.id
_entity.type
_entity.pdbx_description
1 polymer ?
#
loop_
_entity_poly.entity_id
_entity_poly.type
_entity_poly.pdbx_seq_one_letter_code
_entity_poly.pdbx_strand_id
1 'polypeptide(L)'
;MTCDIRPAQVGDAAGISRVIIRALRETNAKDYTPDIIARVELSFSPAAVERLIDQREVFVAEMDNRVVGTASLDGQALRTMFVLPDVQGRGIGRLLVQRIERVARERQLAILTVPATVTAEAFYARLGFTAVREAYHGEERTIVMERVLSPTN
;
A
#
# COMPACT_ATOMS: atom_id res chain seq x y z
N MET A 1 6.10 6.10 -21.11
CA MET A 1 5.91 6.75 -19.79
C MET A 1 6.61 5.89 -18.76
N THR A 2 7.64 6.41 -18.12
CA THR A 2 8.39 5.73 -17.06
C THR A 2 7.76 6.06 -15.72
N CYS A 3 7.50 5.03 -14.90
CA CYS A 3 7.07 5.19 -13.52
C CYS A 3 8.30 5.05 -12.63
N ASP A 4 8.59 6.04 -11.80
CA ASP A 4 9.67 5.99 -10.82
C ASP A 4 9.12 5.70 -9.42
N ILE A 5 9.87 4.94 -8.61
CA ILE A 5 9.51 4.66 -7.23
C ILE A 5 10.54 5.29 -6.30
N ARG A 6 10.12 6.29 -5.53
CA ARG A 6 10.99 7.06 -4.63
C ARG A 6 10.39 7.18 -3.23
N PRO A 7 11.22 7.45 -2.20
CA PRO A 7 10.71 7.83 -0.88
C PRO A 7 9.77 9.03 -0.99
N ALA A 8 8.69 9.01 -0.21
CA ALA A 8 7.77 10.11 -0.10
C ALA A 8 8.42 11.27 0.67
N GLN A 9 8.06 12.49 0.30
CA GLN A 9 8.39 13.73 1.00
C GLN A 9 7.09 14.38 1.48
N VAL A 10 7.18 15.28 2.47
CA VAL A 10 6.02 16.00 3.01
C VAL A 10 5.18 16.66 1.89
N GLY A 11 5.83 17.20 0.86
CA GLY A 11 5.15 17.79 -0.31
C GLY A 11 4.29 16.82 -1.13
N ASP A 12 4.50 15.50 -1.00
CA ASP A 12 3.70 14.47 -1.67
C ASP A 12 2.36 14.20 -0.97
N ALA A 13 2.15 14.70 0.26
CA ALA A 13 1.03 14.31 1.11
C ALA A 13 -0.33 14.53 0.45
N ALA A 14 -0.52 15.65 -0.25
CA ALA A 14 -1.73 15.92 -1.02
C ALA A 14 -1.93 14.94 -2.19
N GLY A 15 -0.84 14.56 -2.86
CA GLY A 15 -0.86 13.58 -3.96
C GLY A 15 -1.22 12.17 -3.48
N ILE A 16 -0.59 11.73 -2.38
CA ILE A 16 -0.86 10.45 -1.71
C ILE A 16 -2.31 10.40 -1.22
N SER A 17 -2.78 11.43 -0.52
CA SER A 17 -4.16 11.54 -0.04
C SER A 17 -5.16 11.36 -1.19
N ARG A 18 -4.96 12.09 -2.30
CA ARG A 18 -5.78 11.97 -3.52
C ARG A 18 -5.79 10.54 -4.07
N VAL A 19 -4.63 9.88 -4.14
CA VAL A 19 -4.53 8.49 -4.65
C VAL A 19 -5.35 7.54 -3.79
N ILE A 20 -5.19 7.62 -2.47
CA ILE A 20 -5.88 6.75 -1.51
C ILE A 20 -7.39 6.94 -1.63
N ILE A 21 -7.87 8.19 -1.57
CA ILE A 21 -9.30 8.51 -1.61
C ILE A 21 -9.93 8.05 -2.94
N ARG A 22 -9.29 8.32 -4.08
CA ARG A 22 -9.79 7.87 -5.38
C ARG A 22 -9.85 6.35 -5.49
N ALA A 23 -8.78 5.65 -5.12
CA ALA A 23 -8.75 4.19 -5.16
C ALA A 23 -9.81 3.58 -4.23
N LEU A 24 -9.98 4.14 -3.01
CA LEU A 24 -11.01 3.70 -2.08
C LEU A 24 -12.42 3.81 -2.66
N ARG A 25 -12.76 4.95 -3.25
CA ARG A 25 -14.09 5.20 -3.81
C ARG A 25 -14.38 4.43 -5.10
N GLU A 26 -13.38 4.28 -5.96
CA GLU A 26 -13.59 3.78 -7.33
C GLU A 26 -13.29 2.29 -7.46
N THR A 27 -12.23 1.79 -6.82
CA THR A 27 -11.75 0.41 -7.03
C THR A 27 -11.95 -0.49 -5.82
N ASN A 28 -11.84 0.05 -4.60
CA ASN A 28 -11.96 -0.73 -3.36
C ASN A 28 -13.33 -0.59 -2.69
N ALA A 29 -14.26 0.18 -3.24
CA ALA A 29 -15.58 0.40 -2.64
C ALA A 29 -16.42 -0.89 -2.50
N LYS A 30 -16.03 -1.98 -3.18
CA LYS A 30 -16.64 -3.31 -3.02
C LYS A 30 -16.18 -4.04 -1.77
N ASP A 31 -15.02 -3.65 -1.21
CA ASP A 31 -14.44 -4.27 -0.02
C ASP A 31 -14.85 -3.56 1.28
N TYR A 32 -15.38 -2.34 1.16
CA TYR A 32 -15.63 -1.45 2.29
C TYR A 32 -17.03 -0.88 2.26
N THR A 33 -17.67 -0.80 3.43
CA THR A 33 -18.94 -0.07 3.58
C THR A 33 -18.69 1.44 3.44
N PRO A 34 -19.71 2.24 3.08
CA PRO A 34 -19.57 3.69 3.01
C PRO A 34 -19.03 4.34 4.29
N ASP A 35 -19.42 3.82 5.47
CA ASP A 35 -18.94 4.32 6.76
C ASP A 35 -17.45 4.03 6.98
N ILE A 36 -16.99 2.85 6.55
CA ILE A 36 -15.55 2.52 6.58
C ILE A 36 -14.79 3.44 5.63
N ILE A 37 -15.29 3.65 4.41
CA ILE A 37 -14.67 4.56 3.44
C ILE A 37 -14.54 5.97 4.05
N ALA A 38 -15.62 6.52 4.59
CA ALA A 38 -15.61 7.85 5.22
C ALA A 38 -14.58 7.95 6.36
N ARG A 39 -14.48 6.93 7.22
CA ARG A 39 -13.49 6.88 8.31
C ARG A 39 -12.05 6.81 7.79
N VAL A 40 -11.83 6.02 6.75
CA VAL A 40 -10.51 5.89 6.12
C VAL A 40 -10.12 7.21 5.47
N GLU A 41 -11.03 7.90 4.78
CA GLU A 41 -10.78 9.22 4.17
C GLU A 41 -10.32 10.26 5.19
N LEU A 42 -10.97 10.32 6.37
CA LEU A 42 -10.54 11.21 7.45
C LEU A 42 -9.12 10.88 7.94
N SER A 43 -8.78 9.58 8.00
CA SER A 43 -7.47 9.09 8.43
C SER A 43 -6.37 9.35 7.41
N PHE A 44 -6.71 9.70 6.16
CA PHE A 44 -5.77 9.98 5.08
C PHE A 44 -5.97 11.38 4.46
N SER A 45 -6.43 12.35 5.26
CA SER A 45 -6.30 13.77 4.92
C SER A 45 -4.82 14.15 4.68
N PRO A 46 -4.50 15.20 3.90
CA PRO A 46 -3.11 15.60 3.66
C PRO A 46 -2.29 15.74 4.96
N ALA A 47 -2.83 16.43 5.98
CA ALA A 47 -2.16 16.57 7.28
C ALA A 47 -2.00 15.24 8.05
N ALA A 48 -2.90 14.28 7.85
CA ALA A 48 -2.71 12.93 8.41
C ALA A 48 -1.62 12.16 7.64
N VAL A 49 -1.56 12.31 6.32
CA VAL A 49 -0.52 11.70 5.48
C VAL A 49 0.87 12.27 5.81
N GLU A 50 1.00 13.58 6.04
CA GLU A 50 2.26 14.19 6.50
C GLU A 50 2.80 13.48 7.74
N ARG A 51 1.95 13.28 8.76
CA ARG A 51 2.31 12.53 9.97
C ARG A 51 2.70 11.08 9.69
N LEU A 52 2.06 10.43 8.72
CA LEU A 52 2.41 9.06 8.32
C LEU A 52 3.76 8.98 7.63
N ILE A 53 4.14 10.00 6.85
CA ILE A 53 5.46 10.09 6.20
C ILE A 53 6.57 10.16 7.26
N ASP A 54 6.32 10.85 8.38
CA ASP A 54 7.29 10.93 9.49
C ASP A 54 7.37 9.63 10.33
N GLN A 55 6.31 8.83 10.34
CA GLN A 55 6.18 7.65 11.21
C GLN A 55 6.54 6.33 10.53
N ARG A 56 6.48 6.28 9.20
CA ARG A 56 6.63 5.05 8.40
C ARG A 56 7.55 5.29 7.23
N GLU A 57 8.08 4.21 6.67
CA GLU A 57 8.76 4.31 5.37
C GLU A 57 7.72 4.34 4.27
N VAL A 58 7.39 5.54 3.81
CA VAL A 58 6.41 5.77 2.74
C VAL A 58 7.12 5.95 1.40
N PHE A 59 6.61 5.28 0.37
CA PHE A 59 7.09 5.36 -1.00
C PHE A 59 5.95 5.81 -1.92
N VAL A 60 6.30 6.61 -2.91
CA VAL A 60 5.39 7.03 -3.98
C VAL A 60 5.83 6.43 -5.31
N ALA A 61 4.84 6.08 -6.12
CA ALA A 61 5.02 5.90 -7.55
C ALA A 61 4.72 7.23 -8.24
N GLU A 62 5.69 7.75 -8.98
CA GLU A 62 5.58 9.01 -9.70
C GLU A 62 5.58 8.79 -11.21
N MET A 63 4.66 9.46 -11.90
CA MET A 63 4.61 9.57 -13.35
C MET A 63 4.31 11.02 -13.74
N ASP A 64 5.08 11.59 -14.66
CA ASP A 64 4.91 12.95 -15.15
C ASP A 64 4.81 14.00 -14.01
N ASN A 65 5.72 13.92 -13.02
CA ASN A 65 5.76 14.75 -11.81
C ASN A 65 4.47 14.68 -10.96
N ARG A 66 3.73 13.56 -11.04
CA ARG A 66 2.52 13.33 -10.25
C ARG A 66 2.59 12.01 -9.52
N VAL A 67 2.22 12.03 -8.24
CA VAL A 67 1.98 10.81 -7.47
C VAL A 67 0.78 10.07 -8.05
N VAL A 68 1.02 8.83 -8.47
CA VAL A 68 0.03 7.91 -9.04
C VAL A 68 -0.15 6.62 -8.23
N GLY A 69 0.70 6.39 -7.24
CA GLY A 69 0.61 5.26 -6.32
C GLY A 69 1.38 5.51 -5.04
N THR A 70 1.07 4.75 -4.00
CA THR A 70 1.71 4.84 -2.68
C THR A 70 1.77 3.47 -2.03
N ALA A 71 2.82 3.22 -1.26
CA ALA A 71 2.96 2.07 -0.36
C ALA A 71 3.77 2.49 0.86
N SER A 72 3.57 1.83 2.00
CA SER A 72 4.35 2.10 3.21
C SER A 72 4.78 0.82 3.92
N LEU A 73 5.93 0.86 4.59
CA LEU A 73 6.40 -0.18 5.50
C LEU A 73 6.35 0.35 6.94
N ASP A 74 5.72 -0.44 7.82
CA ASP A 74 5.56 -0.17 9.25
C ASP A 74 6.03 -1.40 10.04
N GLY A 75 7.27 -1.36 10.53
CA GLY A 75 7.97 -2.56 11.00
C GLY A 75 8.12 -3.57 9.85
N GLN A 76 7.45 -4.72 9.98
CA GLN A 76 7.38 -5.75 8.93
C GLN A 76 6.06 -5.75 8.14
N ALA A 77 5.16 -4.80 8.41
CA ALA A 77 3.85 -4.74 7.78
C ALA A 77 3.87 -3.80 6.57
N LEU A 78 3.60 -4.36 5.39
CA LEU A 78 3.24 -3.58 4.21
C LEU A 78 1.85 -3.00 4.43
N ARG A 79 1.75 -1.68 4.34
CA ARG A 79 0.53 -0.90 4.57
C ARG A 79 0.33 0.15 3.47
N THR A 80 -0.84 0.76 3.44
CA THR A 80 -1.14 1.95 2.61
C THR A 80 -0.82 1.73 1.13
N MET A 81 -1.16 0.56 0.59
CA MET A 81 -0.88 0.16 -0.79
C MET A 81 -2.04 0.56 -1.71
N PHE A 82 -1.89 1.67 -2.42
CA PHE A 82 -2.89 2.17 -3.37
C PHE A 82 -2.26 2.63 -4.68
N VAL A 83 -2.99 2.48 -5.79
CA VAL A 83 -2.63 2.98 -7.12
C VAL A 83 -3.86 3.63 -7.72
N LEU A 84 -3.69 4.77 -8.40
CA LEU A 84 -4.78 5.49 -9.05
C LEU A 84 -5.52 4.58 -10.04
N PRO A 85 -6.86 4.56 -10.03
CA PRO A 85 -7.67 3.69 -10.89
C PRO A 85 -7.25 3.72 -12.36
N ASP A 86 -7.01 4.92 -12.90
CA ASP A 86 -6.69 5.17 -14.31
C ASP A 86 -5.40 4.48 -14.80
N VAL A 87 -4.51 4.11 -13.87
CA VAL A 87 -3.20 3.50 -14.16
C VAL A 87 -3.00 2.13 -13.49
N GLN A 88 -4.05 1.56 -12.91
CA GLN A 88 -4.02 0.17 -12.44
C GLN A 88 -3.84 -0.81 -13.62
N GLY A 89 -3.40 -2.04 -13.31
CA GLY A 89 -3.09 -3.05 -14.33
C GLY A 89 -1.79 -2.82 -15.11
N ARG A 90 -1.08 -1.71 -14.87
CA ARG A 90 0.18 -1.36 -15.56
C ARG A 90 1.45 -1.77 -14.82
N GLY A 91 1.34 -2.63 -13.81
CA GLY A 91 2.48 -3.13 -13.02
C GLY A 91 2.98 -2.20 -11.89
N ILE A 92 2.39 -1.02 -11.70
CA ILE A 92 2.81 -0.04 -10.67
C ILE A 92 2.77 -0.64 -9.25
N GLY A 93 1.70 -1.36 -8.90
CA GLY A 93 1.60 -2.02 -7.60
C GLY A 93 2.72 -3.02 -7.36
N ARG A 94 3.15 -3.76 -8.40
CA ARG A 94 4.30 -4.68 -8.32
C ARG A 94 5.60 -3.91 -8.04
N LEU A 95 5.83 -2.79 -8.72
CA LEU A 95 7.02 -1.96 -8.51
C LEU A 95 7.09 -1.42 -7.07
N LEU A 96 5.94 -0.98 -6.53
CA LEU A 96 5.85 -0.53 -5.14
C LEU A 96 6.18 -1.65 -4.15
N VAL A 97 5.59 -2.84 -4.31
CA VAL A 97 5.88 -4.00 -3.45
C VAL A 97 7.36 -4.41 -3.56
N GLN A 98 7.95 -4.43 -4.76
CA GLN A 98 9.38 -4.71 -4.94
C GLN A 98 10.27 -3.68 -4.22
N ARG A 99 9.88 -2.40 -4.18
CA ARG A 99 10.61 -1.40 -3.40
C ARG A 99 10.53 -1.68 -1.91
N ILE A 100 9.33 -1.98 -1.39
CA ILE A 100 9.11 -2.33 0.02
C ILE A 100 9.94 -3.54 0.41
N GLU A 101 9.95 -4.59 -0.41
CA GLU A 101 10.78 -5.77 -0.17
C GLU A 101 12.27 -5.51 -0.13
N ARG A 102 12.77 -4.64 -1.01
CA ARG A 102 14.18 -4.26 -1.00
C ARG A 102 14.56 -3.62 0.33
N VAL A 103 13.74 -2.68 0.79
CA VAL A 103 13.92 -2.00 2.07
C VAL A 103 13.81 -2.97 3.25
N ALA A 104 12.84 -3.88 3.21
CA ALA A 104 12.70 -4.91 4.23
C ALA A 104 13.92 -5.82 4.30
N ARG A 105 14.52 -6.20 3.16
CA ARG A 105 15.79 -6.95 3.11
C ARG A 105 16.97 -6.15 3.63
N GLU A 106 17.08 -4.87 3.26
CA GLU A 106 18.10 -3.94 3.79
C GLU A 106 18.01 -3.84 5.33
N ARG A 107 16.80 -3.94 5.88
CA ARG A 107 16.52 -4.00 7.32
C ARG A 107 16.62 -5.40 7.94
N GLN A 108 17.09 -6.39 7.19
CA GLN A 108 17.25 -7.79 7.64
C GLN A 108 15.94 -8.42 8.16
N LEU A 109 14.79 -7.97 7.66
CA LEU A 109 13.51 -8.58 7.98
C LEU A 109 13.41 -9.94 7.27
N ALA A 110 13.10 -10.98 8.03
CA ALA A 110 12.92 -12.32 7.48
C ALA A 110 11.56 -12.50 6.79
N ILE A 111 10.56 -11.70 7.17
CA ILE A 111 9.17 -11.84 6.70
C ILE A 111 8.59 -10.44 6.44
N LEU A 112 7.83 -10.32 5.36
CA LEU A 112 6.86 -9.24 5.17
C LEU A 112 5.45 -9.74 5.40
N THR A 113 4.65 -8.94 6.08
CA THR A 113 3.24 -9.20 6.36
C THR A 113 2.38 -8.17 5.65
N VAL A 114 1.18 -8.56 5.21
CA VAL A 114 0.18 -7.63 4.69
C VAL A 114 -1.22 -8.05 5.13
N PRO A 115 -2.04 -7.16 5.71
CA PRO A 115 -3.46 -7.38 5.84
C PRO A 115 -4.13 -7.04 4.50
N ALA A 116 -4.42 -8.05 3.69
CA ALA A 116 -5.07 -7.89 2.39
C ALA A 116 -6.60 -7.91 2.54
N THR A 117 -7.30 -7.09 1.74
CA THR A 117 -8.73 -7.33 1.51
C THR A 117 -8.92 -8.63 0.71
N VAL A 118 -10.12 -9.20 0.75
CA VAL A 118 -10.46 -10.43 0.02
C VAL A 118 -10.17 -10.29 -1.48
N THR A 119 -10.48 -9.13 -2.09
CA THR A 119 -10.22 -8.89 -3.51
C THR A 119 -8.74 -8.68 -3.84
N ALA A 120 -7.93 -8.25 -2.86
CA ALA A 120 -6.50 -8.03 -3.04
C ALA A 120 -5.65 -9.31 -2.84
N GLU A 121 -6.22 -10.39 -2.29
CA GLU A 121 -5.53 -11.65 -2.05
C GLU A 121 -4.82 -12.17 -3.31
N ALA A 122 -5.53 -12.23 -4.45
CA ALA A 122 -4.99 -12.73 -5.70
C ALA A 122 -3.86 -11.83 -6.27
N PHE A 123 -3.83 -10.55 -5.92
CA PHE A 123 -2.73 -9.65 -6.27
C PHE A 123 -1.47 -10.01 -5.47
N TYR A 124 -1.57 -10.14 -4.15
CA TYR A 124 -0.43 -10.48 -3.29
C TYR A 124 0.05 -11.92 -3.52
N ALA A 125 -0.84 -12.86 -3.78
CA ALA A 125 -0.49 -14.25 -4.13
C ALA A 125 0.41 -14.32 -5.38
N ARG A 126 0.11 -13.54 -6.42
CA ARG A 126 0.96 -13.43 -7.63
C ARG A 126 2.31 -12.78 -7.36
N LEU A 127 2.45 -12.08 -6.24
CA LEU A 127 3.69 -11.53 -5.74
C LEU A 127 4.33 -12.45 -4.69
N GLY A 128 3.94 -13.73 -4.60
CA GLY A 128 4.59 -14.70 -3.72
C GLY A 128 4.30 -14.51 -2.23
N PHE A 129 3.26 -13.78 -1.88
CA PHE A 129 2.71 -13.82 -0.52
C PHE A 129 1.78 -15.03 -0.38
N THR A 130 1.74 -15.63 0.80
CA THR A 130 0.90 -16.77 1.13
C THR A 130 -0.08 -16.37 2.23
N ALA A 131 -1.36 -16.70 2.09
CA ALA A 131 -2.35 -16.49 3.14
C ALA A 131 -2.01 -17.37 4.36
N VAL A 132 -1.96 -16.76 5.55
CA VAL A 132 -1.63 -17.46 6.79
C VAL A 132 -2.80 -17.52 7.77
N ARG A 133 -3.62 -16.48 7.84
CA ARG A 133 -4.81 -16.42 8.68
C ARG A 133 -5.76 -15.31 8.25
N GLU A 134 -6.99 -15.40 8.71
CA GLU A 134 -7.93 -14.29 8.64
C GLU A 134 -7.80 -13.37 9.86
N ALA A 135 -8.20 -12.10 9.69
CA ALA A 135 -8.31 -11.13 10.76
C ALA A 135 -9.58 -10.31 10.60
N TYR A 136 -10.27 -10.09 11.72
CA TYR A 136 -11.51 -9.33 11.79
C TYR A 136 -11.30 -8.03 12.57
N HIS A 137 -11.65 -6.91 11.95
CA HIS A 137 -11.58 -5.58 12.54
C HIS A 137 -12.98 -4.97 12.59
N GLY A 138 -13.78 -5.41 13.57
CA GLY A 138 -15.23 -5.18 13.55
C GLY A 138 -15.87 -6.02 12.46
N GLU A 139 -16.59 -5.39 11.53
CA GLU A 139 -17.22 -6.06 10.38
C GLU A 139 -16.26 -6.27 9.19
N GLU A 140 -15.05 -5.68 9.24
CA GLU A 140 -14.06 -5.80 8.18
C GLU A 140 -13.29 -7.13 8.30
N ARG A 141 -13.36 -7.95 7.25
CA ARG A 141 -12.56 -9.17 7.12
C ARG A 141 -11.35 -8.93 6.23
N THR A 142 -10.17 -9.22 6.74
CA THR A 142 -8.91 -9.21 6.00
C THR A 142 -8.23 -10.58 6.05
N ILE A 143 -7.41 -10.85 5.05
CA ILE A 143 -6.56 -12.04 4.98
C ILE A 143 -5.14 -11.57 5.23
N VAL A 144 -4.56 -12.00 6.35
CA VAL A 144 -3.15 -11.76 6.63
C VAL A 144 -2.35 -12.69 5.76
N MET A 145 -1.50 -12.10 4.93
CA MET A 145 -0.60 -12.82 4.04
C MET A 145 0.85 -12.50 4.37
N GLU A 146 1.71 -13.48 4.18
CA GLU A 146 3.14 -13.40 4.51
C GLU A 146 4.01 -13.73 3.31
N ARG A 147 5.13 -13.03 3.19
CA ARG A 147 6.19 -13.34 2.23
C ARG A 147 7.51 -13.50 2.98
N VAL A 148 8.08 -14.70 2.93
CA VAL A 148 9.43 -14.95 3.45
C VAL A 148 10.42 -14.25 2.54
N LEU A 149 11.30 -13.46 3.14
CA LEU A 149 12.39 -12.79 2.46
C LEU A 149 13.65 -13.62 2.67
N SER A 150 14.11 -14.28 1.60
CA SER A 150 15.45 -14.85 1.59
C SER A 150 16.48 -13.72 1.79
N PRO A 151 17.56 -13.97 2.55
CA PRO A 151 18.68 -13.04 2.61
C PRO A 151 19.13 -12.71 1.19
N THR A 152 19.45 -11.44 0.92
CA THR A 152 20.12 -11.09 -0.32
C THR A 152 21.49 -11.75 -0.30
N ASN A 153 21.70 -12.72 -1.20
CA ASN A 153 22.98 -13.41 -1.38
C ASN A 153 24.09 -12.42 -1.77
#